data_AF-A0AAV3Z6K7-F1
#
_entry.id   AF-A0AAV3Z6K7-F1
#
_cell.length_a   1.000
_cell.length_b   1.000
_cell.length_c   1.000
_cell.angle_alpha   90.00
_cell.angle_beta   90.00
_cell.angle_gamma   90.00
#
_symmetry.space_group_name_H-M   'P 1'
#
loop_
_entity.id
_entity.type
_entity.pdbx_description
1 polymer ?
#
loop_
_entity_poly.entity_id
_entity_poly.type
_entity_poly.pdbx_seq_one_letter_code
_entity_poly.pdbx_strand_id
1 'polypeptide(L)'
;MAPLRISFLIRSVYDLLPSNANLVRWGKKDDPTCPLCQGRQTTEHVLSSCKVALSQGRYTWRHNRVLQELASVISTVKGEIHPSSTSSTVFTTEGGVKKWHGGSIPINTHRKGLLDGYDDWVVSADLPEWERHPDVIRKTALKPDIVIHSASTQQIIMVELTVPYESRMEEAHAFKEGKYLDLTKELNKDGYEARVMPVEIGARGFVGSSAYGLLSKL
;
A
#
# COMPACT_ATOMS: atom_id res chain seq x y z
N MET A 1 20.17 -7.14 2.04
CA MET A 1 19.62 -6.77 0.72
C MET A 1 20.68 -7.04 -0.35
N ALA A 2 20.36 -7.76 -1.43
CA ALA A 2 21.35 -8.05 -2.48
C ALA A 2 21.84 -6.74 -3.14
N PRO A 3 23.16 -6.56 -3.41
CA PRO A 3 23.74 -5.34 -3.99
C PRO A 3 23.04 -4.85 -5.27
N LEU A 4 22.48 -5.78 -6.04
CA LEU A 4 21.73 -5.52 -7.27
C LEU A 4 20.42 -4.74 -7.06
N ARG A 5 19.75 -4.91 -5.90
CA ARG A 5 18.48 -4.21 -5.61
C ARG A 5 18.71 -2.72 -5.36
N ILE A 6 19.75 -2.38 -4.59
CA ILE A 6 20.11 -0.98 -4.31
C ILE A 6 20.57 -0.30 -5.61
N SER A 7 21.40 -0.97 -6.40
CA SER A 7 21.83 -0.44 -7.70
C SER A 7 20.66 -0.16 -8.63
N PHE A 8 19.68 -1.07 -8.69
CA PHE A 8 18.46 -0.89 -9.45
C PHE A 8 17.66 0.33 -8.97
N LEU A 9 17.43 0.47 -7.66
CA LEU A 9 16.67 1.58 -7.09
C LEU A 9 17.32 2.93 -7.38
N ILE A 10 18.63 3.05 -7.18
CA ILE A 10 19.35 4.30 -7.48
C ILE A 10 19.21 4.62 -8.97
N ARG A 11 19.43 3.65 -9.85
CA ARG A 11 19.31 3.87 -11.29
C ARG A 11 17.88 4.17 -11.73
N SER A 12 16.87 3.60 -11.09
CA SER A 12 15.47 3.86 -11.45
C SER A 12 15.04 5.27 -11.05
N VAL A 13 15.51 5.77 -9.90
CA VAL A 13 15.23 7.13 -9.41
C VAL A 13 15.83 8.19 -10.31
N TYR A 14 17.09 8.01 -10.71
CA TYR A 14 17.81 8.99 -11.54
C TYR A 14 17.58 8.79 -13.05
N ASP A 15 16.64 7.93 -13.46
CA ASP A 15 16.39 7.56 -14.85
C ASP A 15 17.67 7.12 -15.60
N LEU A 16 18.49 6.32 -14.93
CA LEU A 16 19.74 5.73 -15.43
C LEU A 16 19.58 4.24 -15.77
N LEU A 17 18.36 3.72 -15.81
CA LEU A 17 18.09 2.39 -16.32
C LEU A 17 18.31 2.34 -17.84
N PRO A 18 18.73 1.20 -18.41
CA PRO A 18 18.99 1.06 -19.84
C PRO A 18 17.69 0.98 -20.67
N SER A 19 16.83 1.99 -20.58
CA SER A 19 15.70 2.21 -21.49
C SER A 19 16.23 2.57 -22.88
N ASN A 20 15.52 2.27 -23.97
CA ASN A 20 16.00 2.61 -25.32
C ASN A 20 16.22 4.13 -25.45
N ALA A 21 15.43 4.97 -24.78
CA ALA A 21 15.69 6.41 -24.74
C ALA A 21 17.06 6.76 -24.13
N ASN A 22 17.46 6.07 -23.06
CA ASN A 22 18.77 6.26 -22.45
C ASN A 22 19.90 5.62 -23.27
N LEU A 23 19.68 4.46 -23.88
CA LEU A 23 20.67 3.82 -24.75
C LEU A 23 20.99 4.69 -25.97
N VAL A 24 19.99 5.38 -26.53
CA VAL A 24 20.22 6.39 -27.58
C VAL A 24 21.03 7.57 -27.05
N ARG A 25 20.67 8.10 -25.88
CA ARG A 25 21.42 9.17 -25.23
C ARG A 25 22.88 8.80 -24.97
N TRP A 26 23.17 7.53 -24.71
CA TRP A 26 24.53 7.01 -24.47
C TRP A 26 25.27 6.57 -25.75
N GLY A 27 24.68 6.78 -26.94
CA GLY A 27 25.29 6.36 -28.21
C GLY A 27 25.43 4.84 -28.35
N LYS A 28 24.59 4.06 -27.67
CA LYS A 28 24.57 2.59 -27.72
C LYS A 28 23.49 2.02 -28.63
N LYS A 29 22.54 2.85 -29.05
CA LYS A 29 21.44 2.49 -29.94
C LYS A 29 21.05 3.72 -30.75
N ASP A 30 20.44 3.52 -31.92
CA ASP A 30 20.02 4.63 -32.79
C ASP A 30 18.55 5.02 -32.59
N ASP A 31 17.71 4.09 -32.13
CA ASP A 31 16.26 4.26 -32.04
C ASP A 31 15.72 4.10 -30.59
N PRO A 32 14.99 5.10 -30.05
CA PRO A 32 14.41 5.05 -28.71
C PRO A 32 13.04 4.34 -28.65
N THR A 33 12.58 3.70 -29.72
CA THR A 33 11.25 3.04 -29.77
C THR A 33 11.11 1.88 -28.80
N CYS A 34 9.90 1.67 -28.31
CA CYS A 34 9.51 0.57 -27.46
C CYS A 34 9.26 -0.67 -28.32
N PRO A 35 9.89 -1.82 -28.01
CA PRO A 35 9.71 -3.03 -28.79
C PRO A 35 8.28 -3.60 -28.74
N LEU A 36 7.47 -3.15 -27.77
CA LEU A 36 6.09 -3.61 -27.61
C LEU A 36 5.10 -2.74 -28.37
N CYS A 37 5.15 -1.42 -28.18
CA CYS A 37 4.11 -0.51 -28.67
C CYS A 37 4.63 0.54 -29.66
N GLN A 38 5.91 0.48 -30.04
CA GLN A 38 6.58 1.41 -30.98
C GLN A 38 6.61 2.89 -30.55
N GLY A 39 6.10 3.24 -29.37
CA GLY A 39 6.24 4.59 -28.80
C GLY A 39 7.63 4.83 -28.19
N ARG A 40 7.95 6.05 -27.78
CA ARG A 40 9.24 6.35 -27.12
C ARG A 40 9.38 5.58 -25.80
N GLN A 41 10.43 4.76 -25.65
CA GLN A 41 10.66 3.94 -24.47
C GLN A 41 11.49 4.65 -23.41
N THR A 42 10.83 5.37 -22.52
CA THR A 42 11.40 5.87 -21.25
C THR A 42 11.22 4.86 -20.12
N THR A 43 11.86 5.09 -18.97
CA THR A 43 11.62 4.27 -17.76
C THR A 43 10.16 4.36 -17.32
N GLU A 44 9.57 5.55 -17.31
CA GLU A 44 8.14 5.75 -17.02
C GLU A 44 7.25 4.98 -17.99
N HIS A 45 7.58 5.03 -19.29
CA HIS A 45 6.84 4.30 -20.32
C HIS A 45 6.79 2.79 -20.01
N VAL A 46 7.94 2.18 -19.74
CA VAL A 46 8.04 0.76 -19.42
C VAL A 46 7.26 0.43 -18.15
N LEU A 47 7.45 1.24 -17.09
CA LEU A 47 6.89 0.94 -15.78
C LEU A 47 5.40 1.26 -15.66
N SER A 48 4.81 2.14 -16.47
CA SER A 48 3.49 2.67 -16.14
C SER A 48 2.62 3.20 -17.29
N SER A 49 3.15 3.31 -18.51
CA SER A 49 2.43 4.02 -19.60
C SER A 49 2.42 3.27 -20.93
N CYS A 50 2.97 2.06 -20.99
CA CYS A 50 2.97 1.25 -22.21
C CYS A 50 1.60 0.57 -22.41
N LYS A 51 0.89 0.96 -23.48
CA LYS A 51 -0.46 0.45 -23.81
C LYS A 51 -0.48 -1.07 -24.03
N VAL A 52 0.55 -1.60 -24.69
CA VAL A 52 0.67 -3.05 -24.94
C VAL A 52 1.01 -3.81 -23.66
N ALA A 53 1.84 -3.24 -22.77
CA ALA A 53 2.11 -3.84 -21.47
C ALA A 53 0.85 -3.87 -20.59
N LEU A 54 0.03 -2.82 -20.65
CA LEU A 54 -1.26 -2.74 -19.99
C LEU A 54 -2.22 -3.82 -20.52
N SER A 55 -2.40 -3.93 -21.85
CA SER A 55 -3.31 -4.91 -22.44
C SER A 55 -2.86 -6.36 -22.23
N GLN A 56 -1.55 -6.61 -22.11
CA GLN A 56 -0.99 -7.90 -21.73
C GLN A 56 -1.12 -8.23 -20.23
N GLY A 57 -1.68 -7.33 -19.42
CA GLY A 57 -1.88 -7.55 -17.99
C GLY A 57 -0.60 -7.45 -17.14
N ARG A 58 0.51 -6.89 -17.66
CA ARG A 58 1.77 -6.79 -16.89
C ARG A 58 1.64 -5.90 -15.66
N TYR A 59 0.87 -4.82 -15.78
CA TYR A 59 0.60 -3.92 -14.65
C TYR A 59 -0.36 -4.55 -13.65
N THR A 60 -1.36 -5.32 -14.10
CA THR A 60 -2.21 -6.15 -13.26
C THR A 60 -1.41 -7.19 -12.49
N TRP A 61 -0.44 -7.86 -13.14
CA TRP A 61 0.43 -8.81 -12.47
C TRP A 61 1.24 -8.16 -11.34
N ARG A 62 1.85 -6.99 -11.60
CA ARG A 62 2.57 -6.23 -10.57
C ARG A 62 1.63 -5.80 -9.44
N HIS A 63 0.47 -5.26 -9.80
CA HIS A 63 -0.56 -4.86 -8.85
C HIS A 63 -0.92 -6.02 -7.91
N ASN A 64 -1.26 -7.18 -8.47
CA ASN A 64 -1.66 -8.35 -7.69
C ASN A 64 -0.54 -8.88 -6.80
N ARG A 65 0.73 -8.76 -7.22
CA ARG A 65 1.86 -9.09 -6.33
C ARG A 65 1.98 -8.13 -5.16
N VAL A 66 1.83 -6.83 -5.38
CA VAL A 66 1.83 -5.85 -4.28
C VAL A 66 0.62 -6.07 -3.37
N LEU A 67 -0.56 -6.33 -3.95
CA LEU A 67 -1.80 -6.61 -3.22
C LEU A 67 -1.65 -7.83 -2.31
N GLN A 68 -1.02 -8.90 -2.80
CA GLN A 68 -0.80 -10.12 -2.01
C GLN A 68 0.10 -9.87 -0.80
N GLU A 69 1.20 -9.14 -0.98
CA GLU A 69 2.09 -8.78 0.13
C GLU A 69 1.39 -7.86 1.13
N LEU A 70 0.66 -6.85 0.65
CA LEU A 70 -0.09 -5.93 1.50
C LEU A 70 -1.16 -6.65 2.33
N ALA A 71 -1.96 -7.52 1.69
CA ALA A 71 -2.97 -8.30 2.37
C ALA A 71 -2.35 -9.26 3.40
N SER A 72 -1.22 -9.89 3.09
CA SER A 72 -0.47 -10.75 4.02
C SER A 72 0.00 -9.99 5.27
N VAL A 73 0.56 -8.79 5.08
CA VAL A 73 0.98 -7.92 6.19
C VAL A 73 -0.20 -7.52 7.06
N ILE A 74 -1.31 -7.07 6.44
CA ILE A 74 -2.53 -6.68 7.16
C ILE A 74 -3.09 -7.85 7.99
N SER A 75 -3.14 -9.06 7.42
CA SER A 75 -3.58 -10.26 8.12
C SER A 75 -2.66 -10.65 9.28
N THR A 76 -1.36 -10.42 9.14
CA THR A 76 -0.39 -10.66 10.23
C THR A 76 -0.58 -9.68 11.37
N VAL A 77 -0.71 -8.38 11.07
CA VAL A 77 -0.95 -7.34 12.08
C VAL A 77 -2.23 -7.63 12.88
N LYS A 78 -3.29 -8.11 12.23
CA LYS A 78 -4.51 -8.59 12.92
C LYS A 78 -4.21 -9.70 13.94
N GLY A 79 -3.32 -10.65 13.61
CA GLY A 79 -2.98 -11.79 14.47
C GLY A 79 -2.09 -11.42 15.66
N GLU A 80 -1.38 -10.29 15.61
CA GLU A 80 -0.48 -9.83 16.68
C GLU A 80 -1.17 -8.95 17.74
N ILE A 81 -2.48 -8.69 17.61
CA ILE A 81 -3.29 -7.96 18.60
C ILE A 81 -3.54 -8.88 19.83
N HIS A 82 -2.49 -9.17 20.58
CA HIS A 82 -2.54 -9.72 21.94
C HIS A 82 -2.31 -8.58 22.95
N PRO A 83 -2.87 -8.67 24.18
CA PRO A 83 -3.03 -7.53 25.07
C PRO A 83 -1.69 -6.88 25.39
N SER A 84 -1.67 -5.56 25.26
CA SER A 84 -0.57 -4.67 25.60
C SER A 84 0.24 -5.18 26.80
N SER A 85 1.40 -5.78 26.55
CA SER A 85 2.43 -5.78 27.57
C SER A 85 3.03 -4.39 27.54
N THR A 86 2.78 -3.61 28.59
CA THR A 86 3.38 -2.29 28.81
C THR A 86 4.88 -2.48 28.99
N SER A 87 5.62 -2.66 27.90
CA SER A 87 7.08 -2.68 27.95
C SER A 87 7.55 -1.23 28.02
N SER A 88 7.76 -0.74 29.24
CA SER A 88 8.56 0.47 29.43
C SER A 88 10.00 0.14 29.02
N THR A 89 10.43 0.57 27.84
CA THR A 89 11.85 0.55 27.48
C THR A 89 12.60 1.52 28.40
N VAL A 90 13.30 0.97 29.40
CA VAL A 90 14.21 1.73 30.27
C VAL A 90 15.55 1.86 29.54
N PHE A 91 15.83 3.05 29.01
CA PHE A 91 17.16 3.37 28.53
C PHE A 91 18.13 3.42 29.72
N THR A 92 19.07 2.48 29.76
CA THR A 92 20.16 2.50 30.74
C THR A 92 21.45 2.83 29.99
N THR A 93 22.15 3.87 30.42
CA THR A 93 23.48 4.21 29.89
C THR A 93 24.50 3.16 30.30
N GLU A 94 25.45 2.82 29.43
CA GLU A 94 26.64 2.06 29.84
C GLU A 94 27.36 2.79 30.98
N GLY A 95 27.63 2.08 32.07
CA GLY A 95 28.45 2.55 33.18
C GLY A 95 27.78 2.64 34.56
N GLY A 96 26.44 2.53 34.66
CA GLY A 96 25.74 2.45 35.95
C GLY A 96 25.84 3.73 36.81
N VAL A 97 24.72 4.10 37.44
CA VAL A 97 24.65 5.08 38.53
C VAL A 97 24.77 6.57 38.14
N LYS A 98 23.78 7.11 37.41
CA LYS A 98 23.18 8.43 37.72
C LYS A 98 21.67 8.41 37.39
N LYS A 99 20.82 8.57 38.41
CA LYS A 99 19.37 8.74 38.22
C LYS A 99 19.13 10.14 37.62
N TRP A 100 18.53 10.19 36.44
CA TRP A 100 18.00 11.44 35.89
C TRP A 100 16.89 11.98 36.79
N HIS A 101 16.96 13.27 37.14
CA HIS A 101 15.83 14.03 37.71
C HIS A 101 14.91 14.54 36.61
N GLY A 102 14.72 13.76 35.54
CA GLY A 102 13.72 14.02 34.51
C GLY A 102 12.53 13.16 34.83
N GLY A 103 11.41 13.79 35.25
CA GLY A 103 10.17 13.08 35.51
C GLY A 103 9.82 12.18 34.33
N SER A 104 9.33 10.97 34.63
CA SER A 104 8.75 10.10 33.62
C SER A 104 7.72 10.91 32.83
N ILE A 105 8.04 11.27 31.59
CA ILE A 105 7.02 11.73 30.66
C ILE A 105 6.21 10.45 30.40
N PRO A 106 4.94 10.37 30.83
CA PRO A 106 4.11 9.27 30.40
C PRO A 106 4.07 9.34 28.88
N ILE A 107 4.70 8.39 28.20
CA ILE A 107 4.50 8.19 26.77
C ILE A 107 3.07 7.65 26.66
N ASN A 108 2.10 8.56 26.65
CA ASN A 108 0.72 8.24 26.40
C ASN A 108 0.56 8.07 24.88
N THR A 109 1.03 6.94 24.34
CA THR A 109 0.92 6.64 22.91
C THR A 109 0.51 5.21 22.65
N HIS A 110 -0.51 4.70 23.35
CA HIS A 110 -1.42 3.80 22.65
C HIS A 110 -2.52 4.67 22.07
N ARG A 111 -2.28 5.23 20.88
CA ARG A 111 -3.41 5.65 20.06
C ARG A 111 -4.16 4.36 19.74
N LYS A 112 -5.42 4.27 20.15
CA LYS A 112 -6.27 3.12 19.86
C LYS A 112 -6.26 2.91 18.34
N GLY A 113 -5.71 1.78 17.90
CA GLY A 113 -5.71 1.33 16.51
C GLY A 113 -7.13 1.14 16.01
N LEU A 114 -7.29 1.09 14.70
CA LEU A 114 -8.58 0.92 14.05
C LEU A 114 -9.12 -0.49 14.28
N LEU A 115 -8.22 -1.46 14.48
CA LEU A 115 -8.58 -2.84 14.79
C LEU A 115 -8.62 -3.12 16.31
N ASP A 116 -8.29 -2.15 17.17
CA ASP A 116 -8.23 -2.35 18.62
C ASP A 116 -9.63 -2.56 19.23
N GLY A 117 -9.77 -3.66 19.97
CA GLY A 117 -10.91 -3.93 20.85
C GLY A 117 -11.90 -4.97 20.35
N TYR A 118 -11.63 -5.63 19.22
CA TYR A 118 -12.51 -6.67 18.66
C TYR A 118 -11.70 -7.81 18.05
N ASP A 119 -12.11 -9.06 18.28
CA ASP A 119 -11.36 -10.26 17.86
C ASP A 119 -11.90 -10.88 16.55
N ASP A 120 -13.03 -10.38 16.03
CA ASP A 120 -13.77 -10.97 14.91
C ASP A 120 -13.47 -10.33 13.55
N TRP A 121 -12.41 -9.54 13.44
CA TRP A 121 -11.99 -8.95 12.17
C TRP A 121 -11.72 -10.03 11.12
N VAL A 122 -12.17 -9.85 9.89
CA VAL A 122 -11.90 -10.76 8.77
C VAL A 122 -11.36 -9.95 7.60
N VAL A 123 -10.23 -10.41 7.06
CA VAL A 123 -9.52 -9.78 5.94
C VAL A 123 -9.78 -10.59 4.67
N SER A 124 -10.29 -9.92 3.64
CA SER A 124 -10.55 -10.49 2.32
C SER A 124 -9.88 -9.64 1.26
N ALA A 125 -9.46 -10.24 0.13
CA ALA A 125 -8.76 -9.51 -0.94
C ALA A 125 -9.26 -9.94 -2.32
N ASP A 126 -9.17 -9.05 -3.32
CA ASP A 126 -9.45 -9.37 -4.71
C ASP A 126 -8.32 -10.19 -5.35
N LEU A 127 -8.09 -11.39 -4.81
CA LEU A 127 -7.14 -12.36 -5.30
C LEU A 127 -7.77 -13.76 -5.29
N PRO A 128 -7.47 -14.63 -6.28
CA PRO A 128 -8.07 -15.96 -6.36
C PRO A 128 -7.83 -16.87 -5.16
N GLU A 129 -6.72 -16.67 -4.45
CA GLU A 129 -6.31 -17.48 -3.30
C GLU A 129 -6.83 -16.95 -1.95
N TRP A 130 -7.52 -15.80 -1.96
CA TRP A 130 -7.99 -15.13 -0.75
C TRP A 130 -9.49 -15.34 -0.50
N GLU A 131 -9.92 -15.11 0.74
CA GLU A 131 -11.32 -15.15 1.10
C GLU A 131 -12.13 -14.16 0.26
N ARG A 132 -13.35 -14.57 -0.11
CA ARG A 132 -14.28 -13.72 -0.84
C ARG A 132 -14.74 -12.56 0.05
N HIS A 133 -14.94 -11.40 -0.56
CA HIS A 133 -15.50 -10.25 0.13
C HIS A 133 -16.87 -10.54 0.77
N PRO A 134 -17.19 -9.87 1.89
CA PRO A 134 -18.47 -10.03 2.57
C PRO A 134 -19.63 -9.70 1.64
N ASP A 135 -20.78 -10.32 1.89
CA ASP A 135 -21.97 -10.24 1.05
C ASP A 135 -22.44 -8.81 0.78
N VAL A 136 -22.28 -7.93 1.79
CA VAL A 136 -22.62 -6.51 1.69
C VAL A 136 -21.83 -5.80 0.59
N ILE A 137 -20.53 -6.10 0.44
CA ILE A 137 -19.69 -5.53 -0.63
C ILE A 137 -19.96 -6.25 -1.95
N ARG A 138 -20.13 -7.57 -1.93
CA ARG A 138 -20.34 -8.37 -3.16
C ARG A 138 -21.64 -8.04 -3.89
N LYS A 139 -22.66 -7.53 -3.19
CA LYS A 139 -23.92 -7.04 -3.79
C LYS A 139 -23.75 -5.71 -4.52
N THR A 140 -22.66 -4.98 -4.26
CA THR A 140 -22.37 -3.70 -4.91
C THR A 140 -21.70 -3.93 -6.26
N ALA A 141 -21.72 -2.92 -7.13
CA ALA A 141 -20.99 -2.96 -8.41
C ALA A 141 -19.48 -2.71 -8.25
N LEU A 142 -19.03 -2.33 -7.05
CA LEU A 142 -17.64 -1.99 -6.77
C LEU A 142 -16.93 -3.17 -6.10
N LYS A 143 -15.63 -3.26 -6.36
CA LYS A 143 -14.78 -4.33 -5.84
C LYS A 143 -13.47 -3.72 -5.33
N PRO A 144 -13.42 -3.36 -4.03
CA PRO A 144 -12.19 -2.91 -3.39
C PRO A 144 -11.12 -4.01 -3.45
N ASP A 145 -9.84 -3.62 -3.41
CA ASP A 145 -8.75 -4.60 -3.47
C ASP A 145 -8.60 -5.41 -2.18
N ILE A 146 -8.82 -4.79 -1.01
CA ILE A 146 -8.88 -5.47 0.29
C ILE A 146 -10.08 -4.95 1.08
N VAL A 147 -10.77 -5.83 1.78
CA VAL A 147 -11.83 -5.48 2.74
C VAL A 147 -11.52 -6.12 4.08
N ILE A 148 -11.41 -5.29 5.11
CA ILE A 148 -11.32 -5.69 6.52
C ILE A 148 -12.69 -5.41 7.14
N HIS A 149 -13.34 -6.42 7.70
CA HIS A 149 -14.69 -6.26 8.26
C HIS A 149 -14.84 -6.95 9.61
N SER A 150 -15.66 -6.38 10.49
CA SER A 150 -16.10 -6.99 11.74
C SER A 150 -17.62 -7.10 11.71
N ALA A 151 -18.13 -8.33 11.86
CA ALA A 151 -19.57 -8.59 11.80
C ALA A 151 -20.28 -8.13 13.08
N SER A 152 -19.62 -8.26 14.23
CA SER A 152 -20.16 -7.87 15.54
C SER A 152 -20.36 -6.36 15.69
N THR A 153 -19.45 -5.57 15.11
CA THR A 153 -19.47 -4.10 15.21
C THR A 153 -20.03 -3.40 13.97
N GLN A 154 -20.33 -4.17 12.91
CA GLN A 154 -20.72 -3.64 11.60
C GLN A 154 -19.69 -2.65 11.03
N GLN A 155 -18.40 -2.84 11.32
CA GLN A 155 -17.32 -2.00 10.78
C GLN A 155 -16.79 -2.58 9.46
N ILE A 156 -16.56 -1.71 8.47
CA ILE A 156 -16.02 -2.08 7.16
C ILE A 156 -14.93 -1.10 6.74
N ILE A 157 -13.73 -1.61 6.48
CA ILE A 157 -12.60 -0.84 5.98
C ILE A 157 -12.26 -1.38 4.60
N MET A 158 -12.45 -0.54 3.58
CA MET A 158 -12.13 -0.84 2.19
C MET A 158 -10.78 -0.21 1.84
N VAL A 159 -9.81 -1.02 1.47
CA VAL A 159 -8.51 -0.56 1.00
C VAL A 159 -8.45 -0.70 -0.52
N GLU A 160 -8.13 0.40 -1.20
CA GLU A 160 -7.93 0.43 -2.65
C GLU A 160 -6.46 0.66 -2.94
N LEU A 161 -5.79 -0.32 -3.53
CA LEU A 161 -4.39 -0.24 -3.91
C LEU A 161 -4.26 0.41 -5.29
N THR A 162 -3.29 1.28 -5.45
CA THR A 162 -2.85 1.74 -6.77
C THR A 162 -1.33 1.68 -6.86
N VAL A 163 -0.82 1.27 -8.03
CA VAL A 163 0.62 1.17 -8.29
C VAL A 163 1.04 2.12 -9.42
N PRO A 164 1.01 3.45 -9.18
CA PRO A 164 1.28 4.44 -10.21
C PRO A 164 2.79 4.63 -10.41
N TYR A 165 3.17 5.41 -11.42
CA TYR A 165 4.49 6.04 -11.38
C TYR A 165 4.48 7.10 -10.27
N GLU A 166 5.60 7.29 -9.59
CA GLU A 166 5.66 8.09 -8.36
C GLU A 166 5.22 9.55 -8.55
N SER A 167 5.45 10.13 -9.72
CA SER A 167 4.98 11.50 -10.03
C SER A 167 3.46 11.63 -10.13
N ARG A 168 2.73 10.51 -10.16
CA ARG A 168 1.27 10.43 -10.29
C ARG A 168 0.56 9.95 -9.03
N MET A 169 1.29 9.86 -7.89
CA MET A 169 0.72 9.32 -6.65
C MET A 169 -0.41 10.20 -6.09
N GLU A 170 -0.22 11.52 -6.03
CA GLU A 170 -1.23 12.44 -5.49
C GLU A 170 -2.52 12.47 -6.33
N GLU A 171 -2.37 12.50 -7.65
CA GLU A 171 -3.51 12.46 -8.59
C GLU A 171 -4.29 11.14 -8.47
N ALA A 172 -3.58 10.01 -8.33
CA ALA A 172 -4.19 8.70 -8.15
C ALA A 172 -4.99 8.62 -6.84
N HIS A 173 -4.45 9.19 -5.76
CA HIS A 173 -5.10 9.23 -4.45
C HIS A 173 -6.45 9.94 -4.50
N ALA A 174 -6.46 11.19 -5.00
CA ALA A 174 -7.67 12.00 -5.06
C ALA A 174 -8.78 11.36 -5.92
N PHE A 175 -8.39 10.73 -7.04
CA PHE A 175 -9.33 10.06 -7.92
C PHE A 175 -9.99 8.83 -7.26
N LYS A 176 -9.23 8.06 -6.48
CA LYS A 176 -9.71 6.82 -5.86
C LYS A 176 -10.56 7.08 -4.61
N GLU A 177 -10.24 8.12 -3.85
CA GLU A 177 -11.06 8.56 -2.71
C GLU A 177 -12.48 8.91 -3.18
N GLY A 178 -12.61 9.64 -4.30
CA GLY A 178 -13.91 9.98 -4.87
C GLY A 178 -14.73 8.78 -5.35
N LYS A 179 -14.07 7.73 -5.86
CA LYS A 179 -14.75 6.54 -6.44
C LYS A 179 -15.62 5.78 -5.44
N TYR A 180 -15.20 5.70 -4.18
CA TYR A 180 -15.88 4.91 -3.15
C TYR A 180 -16.70 5.76 -2.16
N LEU A 181 -16.67 7.09 -2.31
CA LEU A 181 -17.37 8.00 -1.41
C LEU A 181 -18.87 7.71 -1.32
N ASP A 182 -19.51 7.42 -2.45
CA ASP A 182 -20.95 7.14 -2.48
C ASP A 182 -21.28 5.78 -1.88
N LEU A 183 -20.45 4.77 -2.12
CA LEU A 183 -20.59 3.46 -1.46
C LEU A 183 -20.46 3.59 0.07
N THR A 184 -19.52 4.39 0.56
CA THR A 184 -19.37 4.64 2.00
C THR A 184 -20.61 5.28 2.60
N LYS A 185 -21.24 6.24 1.90
CA LYS A 185 -22.48 6.88 2.36
C LYS A 185 -23.64 5.89 2.41
N GLU A 186 -23.77 5.02 1.41
CA GLU A 186 -24.80 3.99 1.36
C GLU A 186 -24.64 2.99 2.52
N LEU A 187 -23.43 2.48 2.74
CA LEU A 187 -23.14 1.57 3.85
C LEU A 187 -23.40 2.21 5.22
N ASN A 188 -23.02 3.49 5.39
CA ASN A 188 -23.32 4.24 6.61
C ASN A 188 -24.81 4.42 6.86
N LYS A 189 -25.61 4.58 5.80
CA LYS A 189 -27.06 4.64 5.90
C LYS A 189 -27.67 3.28 6.30
N ASP A 190 -27.06 2.19 5.86
CA ASP A 190 -27.45 0.81 6.20
C ASP A 190 -26.94 0.37 7.59
N GLY A 191 -26.32 1.28 8.36
CA GLY A 191 -25.90 1.05 9.75
C GLY A 191 -24.49 0.48 9.90
N TYR A 192 -23.72 0.37 8.81
CA TYR A 192 -22.31 0.00 8.89
C TYR A 192 -21.45 1.23 9.17
N GLU A 193 -20.36 1.09 9.89
CA GLU A 193 -19.32 2.13 9.94
C GLU A 193 -18.30 1.85 8.84
N ALA A 194 -18.52 2.43 7.66
CA ALA A 194 -17.70 2.21 6.48
C ALA A 194 -16.60 3.28 6.33
N ARG A 195 -15.38 2.85 5.97
CA ARG A 195 -14.23 3.72 5.70
C ARG A 195 -13.52 3.26 4.44
N VAL A 196 -13.02 4.21 3.65
CA VAL A 196 -12.19 3.95 2.47
C VAL A 196 -10.79 4.45 2.73
N MET A 197 -9.79 3.63 2.39
CA MET A 197 -8.38 3.94 2.53
C MET A 197 -7.67 3.67 1.20
N PRO A 198 -7.58 4.68 0.32
CA PRO A 198 -6.75 4.56 -0.87
C PRO A 198 -5.26 4.49 -0.46
N VAL A 199 -4.52 3.59 -1.10
CA VAL A 199 -3.12 3.29 -0.80
C VAL A 199 -2.32 3.28 -2.09
N GLU A 200 -1.22 4.05 -2.11
CA GLU A 200 -0.34 4.13 -3.27
C GLU A 200 1.03 3.52 -2.97
N ILE A 201 1.48 2.64 -3.86
CA ILE A 201 2.84 2.10 -3.85
C ILE A 201 3.43 2.34 -5.24
N GLY A 202 4.46 3.15 -5.33
CA GLY A 202 5.09 3.53 -6.59
C GLY A 202 5.67 2.34 -7.36
N ALA A 203 5.62 2.41 -8.69
CA ALA A 203 6.12 1.39 -9.61
C ALA A 203 7.64 1.14 -9.49
N ARG A 204 8.42 2.07 -8.93
CA ARG A 204 9.85 1.93 -8.61
C ARG A 204 10.08 1.38 -7.19
N GLY A 205 9.02 1.18 -6.40
CA GLY A 205 9.07 0.58 -5.06
C GLY A 205 8.99 1.58 -3.91
N PHE A 206 8.61 2.84 -4.17
CA PHE A 206 8.42 3.84 -3.12
C PHE A 206 7.05 3.70 -2.47
N VAL A 207 7.01 3.60 -1.14
CA VAL A 207 5.76 3.46 -0.39
C VAL A 207 5.18 4.85 -0.13
N GLY A 208 3.91 5.05 -0.48
CA GLY A 208 3.20 6.31 -0.24
C GLY A 208 2.92 6.56 1.25
N SER A 209 2.73 7.83 1.61
CA SER A 209 2.33 8.23 2.96
C SER A 209 0.99 7.61 3.36
N SER A 210 0.10 7.36 2.41
CA SER A 210 -1.19 6.67 2.59
C SER A 210 -1.03 5.23 3.08
N ALA A 211 -0.09 4.48 2.50
CA ALA A 211 0.21 3.10 2.91
C ALA A 211 0.77 3.05 4.33
N TYR A 212 1.71 3.95 4.64
CA TYR A 212 2.23 4.09 6.00
C TYR A 212 1.11 4.51 6.97
N GLY A 213 0.27 5.46 6.57
CA GLY A 213 -0.89 5.92 7.30
C GLY A 213 -1.87 4.80 7.61
N LEU A 214 -2.15 3.91 6.65
CA LEU A 214 -2.96 2.70 6.86
C LEU A 214 -2.32 1.81 7.92
N LEU A 215 -1.08 1.37 7.71
CA LEU A 215 -0.42 0.41 8.61
C LEU A 215 -0.19 0.96 10.02
N SER A 216 0.00 2.28 10.17
CA SER A 216 0.11 2.93 11.48
C SER A 216 -1.22 3.08 12.21
N LYS A 217 -2.33 2.97 11.49
CA LYS A 217 -3.69 3.11 12.02
C LYS A 217 -4.35 1.76 12.29
N LEU A 218 -3.97 0.69 11.59
CA LEU A 218 -4.48 -0.65 11.84
C LEU A 218 -4.00 -1.14 13.20
#